data_AF-A0A3N7AQH9-F1
#
_entry.id   AF-A0A3N7AQH9-F1
#
_cell.length_a   1.000
_cell.length_b   1.000
_cell.length_c   1.000
_cell.angle_alpha   90.00
_cell.angle_beta   90.00
_cell.angle_gamma   90.00
#
_symmetry.space_group_name_H-M   'P 1'
#
loop_
_entity.id
_entity.type
_entity.pdbx_description
1 polymer ?
#
loop_
_entity_poly.entity_id
_entity_poly.type
_entity_poly.pdbx_seq_one_letter_code
_entity_poly.pdbx_strand_id
1 'polypeptide(L)'
;MNKFIEKAQDYFERHPSSDECHVTSDGRVFHTIGSAQSMSGTLDDQKIESYKRKVLEKELLGKSLNDENLTTGGDQPTPAEILAMEVFLQNNEVDKLKYEDLKSLVKFFNLQVENAKAPTLIAALTEFKTTLNK
;
A
#
# COMPACT_ATOMS: atom_id res chain seq x y z
N MET A 1 11.80 6.02 15.87
CA MET A 1 11.04 6.93 14.99
C MET A 1 12.05 7.70 14.18
N ASN A 2 12.05 7.54 12.86
CA ASN A 2 12.89 8.29 11.94
C ASN A 2 12.50 9.77 12.06
N LYS A 3 13.39 10.58 12.64
CA LYS A 3 13.05 11.93 13.11
C LYS A 3 12.92 12.93 11.96
N PHE A 4 13.46 12.59 10.80
CA PHE A 4 13.62 13.50 9.67
C PHE A 4 12.96 13.00 8.38
N ILE A 5 11.96 12.12 8.48
CA ILE A 5 11.20 11.61 7.32
C ILE A 5 10.67 12.76 6.44
N GLU A 6 10.03 13.77 7.03
CA GLU A 6 9.45 14.89 6.28
C GLU A 6 10.50 15.67 5.49
N LYS A 7 11.69 15.87 6.07
CA LYS A 7 12.80 16.56 5.39
C LYS A 7 13.39 15.72 4.26
N ALA A 8 13.48 14.41 4.46
CA ALA A 8 13.91 13.49 3.41
C ALA A 8 12.90 13.43 2.26
N GLN A 9 11.59 13.44 2.56
CA GLN A 9 10.52 13.47 1.58
C GLN A 9 10.58 14.76 0.74
N ASP A 10 10.59 15.92 1.41
CA ASP A 10 10.69 17.23 0.74
C ASP A 10 11.96 17.35 -0.12
N TYR A 11 13.07 16.74 0.30
CA TYR A 11 14.26 16.64 -0.54
C TYR A 11 14.02 15.80 -1.80
N PHE A 12 13.39 14.63 -1.69
CA PHE A 12 13.12 13.77 -2.84
C PHE A 12 12.10 14.37 -3.82
N GLU A 13 11.14 15.15 -3.34
CA GLU A 13 10.18 15.90 -4.16
C GLU A 13 10.89 17.00 -4.97
N ARG A 14 11.85 17.70 -4.36
CA ARG A 14 12.67 18.73 -5.03
C ARG A 14 13.75 18.16 -5.95
N HIS A 15 14.19 16.92 -5.70
CA HIS A 15 15.27 16.25 -6.43
C HIS A 15 14.83 14.85 -6.94
N PRO A 16 13.97 14.78 -7.97
CA PRO A 16 13.39 13.52 -8.46
C PRO A 16 14.42 12.52 -9.01
N SER A 17 15.64 12.94 -9.32
CA SER A 17 16.72 12.05 -9.76
C SER A 17 17.55 11.43 -8.62
N SER A 18 17.37 11.88 -7.37
CA SER A 18 18.16 11.38 -6.23
C SER A 18 17.49 10.18 -5.56
N ASP A 19 18.16 9.04 -5.50
CA ASP A 19 17.61 7.83 -4.84
C ASP A 19 17.94 7.73 -3.34
N GLU A 20 18.86 8.56 -2.86
CA GLU A 20 19.25 8.64 -1.45
C GLU A 20 19.52 10.07 -0.99
N CYS A 21 19.36 10.29 0.32
CA CYS A 21 19.73 11.52 1.00
C CYS A 21 20.17 11.24 2.43
N HIS A 22 20.94 12.15 3.02
CA HIS A 22 21.50 12.00 4.35
C HIS A 22 21.16 13.23 5.18
N VAL A 23 20.61 13.02 6.38
CA VAL A 23 20.18 14.09 7.27
C VAL A 23 21.02 14.06 8.55
N THR A 24 21.68 15.16 8.86
CA THR A 24 22.42 15.33 10.12
C THR A 24 21.46 15.60 11.28
N SER A 25 21.92 15.46 12.52
CA SER A 25 21.10 15.65 13.72
C SER A 25 20.55 17.07 13.92
N ASP A 26 21.22 18.09 13.38
CA ASP A 26 20.73 19.48 13.29
C ASP A 26 19.66 19.65 12.18
N GLY A 27 19.40 18.59 11.41
CA GLY A 27 18.35 18.51 10.41
C GLY A 27 18.71 19.12 9.07
N ARG A 28 20.00 19.23 8.72
CA ARG A 28 20.45 19.57 7.36
C ARG A 28 20.45 18.33 6.47
N VAL A 29 20.01 18.50 5.22
CA VAL A 29 19.91 17.41 4.23
C VAL A 29 21.02 17.52 3.20
N PHE A 30 21.67 16.41 2.91
CA PHE A 30 22.79 16.31 1.97
C PHE A 30 22.52 15.24 0.92
N HIS A 31 22.97 15.51 -0.30
CA HIS A 31 22.91 14.55 -1.40
C HIS A 31 23.87 13.38 -1.21
N THR A 32 25.04 13.61 -0.60
CA THR A 32 26.09 12.59 -0.44
C THR A 32 26.48 12.41 1.02
N ILE A 33 26.79 11.16 1.40
CA ILE A 33 27.20 10.83 2.77
C ILE A 33 28.48 11.55 3.19
N GLY A 34 29.43 11.75 2.27
CA GLY A 34 30.69 12.45 2.59
C GLY A 34 30.48 13.90 3.01
N SER A 35 29.54 14.60 2.37
CA SER A 35 29.17 15.97 2.75
C SER A 35 28.49 16.00 4.12
N ALA A 36 27.61 15.02 4.37
CA ALA A 36 26.95 14.87 5.67
C ALA A 36 27.95 14.55 6.79
N GLN A 37 28.95 13.69 6.53
CA GLN A 37 30.00 13.33 7.50
C GLN A 37 30.88 14.52 7.87
N SER A 38 31.29 15.32 6.88
CA SER A 38 32.06 16.55 7.14
C SER A 38 31.30 17.51 8.06
N MET A 39 29.98 17.56 7.96
CA MET A 39 29.15 18.45 8.78
C MET A 39 28.80 17.84 10.13
N SER A 40 28.48 16.56 10.16
CA SER A 40 28.23 15.79 11.36
C SER A 40 29.42 15.82 12.32
N GLY A 41 30.66 15.82 11.82
CA GLY A 41 31.87 15.93 12.65
C GLY A 41 31.99 17.24 13.45
N THR A 42 31.17 18.25 13.14
CA THR A 42 31.08 19.51 13.91
C THR A 42 29.95 19.51 14.94
N LEU A 43 29.13 18.45 14.99
CA LEU A 43 28.02 18.26 15.92
C LEU A 43 28.44 17.30 17.04
N ASP A 44 27.94 17.54 18.26
CA ASP A 44 28.32 16.75 19.43
C ASP A 44 27.90 15.26 19.34
N ASP A 45 26.79 14.98 18.68
CA ASP A 45 26.25 13.63 18.56
C ASP A 45 26.75 12.88 17.32
N GLN A 46 27.34 13.59 16.35
CA GLN A 46 27.88 13.08 15.08
C GLN A 46 26.92 12.10 14.36
N LYS A 47 25.60 12.29 14.52
CA LYS A 47 24.60 11.39 13.95
C LYS A 47 24.16 11.81 12.56
N ILE A 48 24.04 10.81 11.70
CA ILE A 48 23.51 10.94 10.34
C ILE A 48 22.44 9.87 10.15
N GLU A 49 21.23 10.29 9.77
CA GLU A 49 20.16 9.42 9.33
C GLU A 49 20.15 9.38 7.80
N SER A 50 20.29 8.19 7.22
CA SER A 50 20.31 8.00 5.77
C SER A 50 18.99 7.43 5.29
N TYR A 51 18.43 8.04 4.26
CA TYR A 51 17.13 7.67 3.71
C TYR A 51 17.30 7.27 2.24
N LYS A 52 16.67 6.15 1.88
CA LYS A 52 16.53 5.73 0.48
C LYS A 52 15.10 5.97 0.05
N ARG A 53 14.91 6.56 -1.14
CA ARG A 53 13.59 6.88 -1.68
C ARG A 53 12.63 5.70 -1.61
N LYS A 54 13.02 4.53 -2.16
CA LYS A 54 12.18 3.32 -2.18
C LYS A 54 11.77 2.81 -0.79
N VAL A 55 12.58 3.07 0.24
CA VAL A 55 12.27 2.65 1.62
C VAL A 55 11.36 3.68 2.27
N LEU A 56 11.66 4.97 2.07
CA LEU A 56 10.85 6.07 2.58
C LEU A 56 9.44 6.06 1.98
N GLU A 57 9.30 5.85 0.68
CA GLU A 57 8.01 5.70 0.00
C GLU A 57 7.21 4.54 0.58
N LYS A 58 7.84 3.40 0.90
CA LYS A 58 7.17 2.28 1.56
C LYS A 58 6.73 2.61 2.99
N GLU A 59 7.57 3.29 3.76
CA GLU A 59 7.22 3.74 5.12
C GLU A 59 6.11 4.80 5.12
N LEU A 60 6.14 5.73 4.17
CA LEU A 60 5.13 6.77 3.98
C LEU A 60 3.82 6.18 3.46
N LEU A 61 3.87 5.21 2.54
CA LEU A 61 2.68 4.47 2.12
C LEU A 61 2.09 3.67 3.29
N GLY A 62 2.94 3.06 4.11
CA GLY A 62 2.54 2.37 5.35
C GLY A 62 2.01 3.32 6.44
N LYS A 63 2.43 4.59 6.46
CA LYS A 63 1.94 5.62 7.39
C LYS A 63 0.71 6.39 6.88
N SER A 64 0.59 6.62 5.58
CA SER A 64 -0.59 7.24 4.96
C SER A 64 -1.83 6.35 5.10
N LEU A 65 -1.64 5.04 5.33
CA LEU A 65 -2.70 4.12 5.73
C LEU A 65 -3.15 4.28 7.20
N ASN A 66 -2.48 5.12 8.00
CA ASN A 66 -2.76 5.27 9.44
C ASN A 66 -3.28 6.66 9.85
N ASP A 67 -3.39 7.63 8.92
CA ASP A 67 -3.84 9.00 9.23
C ASP A 67 -5.09 9.42 8.43
N GLU A 68 -5.99 8.46 8.18
CA GLU A 68 -7.41 8.79 8.08
C GLU A 68 -8.12 8.25 9.33
N ASN A 69 -8.58 9.20 10.16
CA ASN A 69 -9.53 8.98 11.21
C ASN A 69 -10.88 8.56 10.59
N LEU A 70 -10.97 7.29 10.20
CA LEU A 70 -12.19 6.52 10.16
C LEU A 70 -12.00 5.36 11.13
N THR A 71 -12.60 5.55 12.31
CA THR A 71 -13.14 4.47 13.12
C THR A 71 -13.70 3.35 12.23
N THR A 72 -13.41 2.09 12.61
CA THR A 72 -13.82 0.78 12.01
C THR A 72 -12.91 0.23 10.90
N GLY A 73 -12.30 -0.94 11.14
CA GLY A 73 -11.30 -1.54 10.26
C GLY A 73 -11.79 -2.26 9.00
N GLY A 74 -10.81 -2.62 8.16
CA GLY A 74 -10.87 -3.73 7.19
C GLY A 74 -11.35 -3.40 5.77
N ASP A 75 -10.77 -4.09 4.80
CA ASP A 75 -11.28 -4.36 3.43
C ASP A 75 -11.04 -3.34 2.30
N GLN A 76 -9.78 -2.97 2.03
CA GLN A 76 -9.38 -2.93 0.62
C GLN A 76 -8.43 -4.10 0.35
N PRO A 77 -8.86 -5.10 -0.43
CA PRO A 77 -8.03 -6.26 -0.68
C PRO A 77 -6.77 -5.86 -1.44
N THR A 78 -5.62 -6.33 -0.96
CA THR A 78 -4.35 -6.13 -1.67
C THR A 78 -4.38 -6.81 -3.05
N PRO A 79 -3.55 -6.39 -4.01
CA PRO A 79 -3.47 -7.05 -5.32
C PRO A 79 -3.21 -8.56 -5.24
N ALA A 80 -2.50 -9.02 -4.21
CA ALA A 80 -2.27 -10.44 -3.97
C ALA A 80 -3.55 -11.17 -3.49
N GLU A 81 -4.35 -10.53 -2.64
CA GLU A 81 -5.64 -11.08 -2.19
C GLU A 81 -6.66 -11.10 -3.32
N ILE A 82 -6.69 -10.07 -4.17
CA ILE A 82 -7.53 -10.03 -5.37
C ILE A 82 -7.19 -11.24 -6.26
N LEU A 83 -5.90 -11.43 -6.58
CA LEU A 83 -5.44 -12.55 -7.40
C LEU A 83 -5.78 -13.91 -6.78
N ALA A 84 -5.59 -14.06 -5.46
CA ALA A 84 -5.95 -15.30 -4.76
C ALA A 84 -7.45 -15.60 -4.84
N MET A 85 -8.28 -14.56 -4.74
CA MET A 85 -9.74 -14.69 -4.80
C MET A 85 -10.24 -14.94 -6.23
N GLU A 86 -9.58 -14.37 -7.24
CA GLU A 86 -9.84 -14.69 -8.65
C GLU A 86 -9.54 -16.15 -8.96
N VAL A 87 -8.37 -16.66 -8.51
CA VAL A 87 -7.99 -18.07 -8.64
C VAL A 87 -8.98 -18.97 -7.89
N PHE A 88 -9.43 -18.55 -6.69
CA PHE A 88 -10.47 -19.26 -5.96
C PHE A 88 -11.77 -19.34 -6.78
N LEU A 89 -12.23 -18.23 -7.34
CA LEU A 89 -13.45 -18.19 -8.16
C LEU A 89 -13.33 -19.03 -9.44
N GLN A 90 -12.15 -19.05 -10.07
CA GLN A 90 -11.87 -19.88 -11.24
C GLN A 90 -11.95 -21.37 -10.93
N ASN A 91 -11.40 -21.80 -9.79
CA ASN A 91 -11.33 -23.21 -9.39
C ASN A 91 -12.61 -23.74 -8.72
N ASN A 92 -13.51 -22.88 -8.26
CA ASN A 92 -14.75 -23.28 -7.60
C ASN A 92 -15.97 -23.18 -8.52
N GLU A 93 -16.94 -24.06 -8.29
CA GLU A 93 -18.27 -24.02 -8.88
C GLU A 93 -19.16 -23.09 -8.06
N VAL A 94 -19.48 -21.92 -8.60
CA VAL A 94 -20.20 -20.84 -7.90
C VAL A 94 -21.57 -21.31 -7.42
N ASP A 95 -22.24 -22.17 -8.18
CA ASP A 95 -23.53 -22.76 -7.83
C ASP A 95 -23.51 -23.68 -6.59
N LYS A 96 -22.32 -24.16 -6.19
CA LYS A 96 -22.11 -25.02 -5.01
C LYS A 96 -21.66 -24.25 -3.77
N LEU A 97 -21.39 -22.95 -3.89
CA LEU A 97 -20.97 -22.11 -2.77
C LEU A 97 -22.14 -21.80 -1.83
N LYS A 98 -21.83 -21.57 -0.55
CA LYS A 98 -22.84 -21.14 0.41
C LYS A 98 -23.25 -19.70 0.11
N TYR A 99 -24.48 -19.36 0.46
CA TYR A 99 -25.00 -18.00 0.29
C TYR A 99 -24.11 -16.91 0.92
N GLU A 100 -23.55 -17.18 2.11
CA GLU A 100 -22.62 -16.26 2.78
C GLU A 100 -21.33 -16.05 1.99
N ASP A 101 -20.80 -17.11 1.37
CA ASP A 101 -19.60 -17.04 0.53
C ASP A 101 -19.90 -16.25 -0.74
N LEU A 102 -21.05 -16.50 -1.38
CA LEU A 102 -21.52 -15.75 -2.56
C LEU A 102 -21.64 -14.25 -2.28
N LYS A 103 -22.26 -13.91 -1.15
CA LYS A 103 -22.44 -12.51 -0.73
C LYS A 103 -21.10 -11.85 -0.42
N SER A 104 -20.19 -12.58 0.21
CA SER A 104 -18.84 -12.10 0.52
C SER A 104 -18.04 -11.84 -0.74
N LEU A 105 -18.08 -12.75 -1.73
CA LEU A 105 -17.39 -12.59 -3.01
C LEU A 105 -17.96 -11.43 -3.84
N VAL A 106 -19.28 -11.30 -3.92
CA VAL A 106 -19.93 -10.16 -4.60
C VAL A 106 -19.50 -8.83 -3.98
N LYS A 107 -19.44 -8.76 -2.64
CA LYS A 107 -18.96 -7.58 -1.92
C LYS A 107 -17.46 -7.34 -2.16
N PHE A 108 -16.65 -8.39 -2.10
CA PHE A 108 -15.19 -8.34 -2.28
C PHE A 108 -14.81 -7.79 -3.66
N PHE A 109 -15.47 -8.27 -4.71
CA PHE A 109 -15.26 -7.79 -6.09
C PHE A 109 -16.11 -6.55 -6.43
N ASN A 110 -16.86 -6.02 -5.46
CA ASN A 110 -17.74 -4.88 -5.63
C ASN A 110 -18.69 -5.01 -6.86
N LEU A 111 -19.26 -6.19 -7.06
CA LEU A 111 -20.14 -6.50 -8.20
C LEU A 111 -21.52 -5.88 -7.99
N GLN A 112 -22.05 -5.22 -9.03
CA GLN A 112 -23.42 -4.72 -9.01
C GLN A 112 -24.41 -5.86 -9.22
N VAL A 113 -25.33 -6.02 -8.27
CA VAL A 113 -26.40 -7.03 -8.33
C VAL A 113 -27.76 -6.37 -8.12
N GLU A 114 -28.76 -6.81 -8.88
CA GLU A 114 -30.12 -6.24 -8.80
C GLU A 114 -30.82 -6.57 -7.47
N ASN A 115 -30.50 -7.74 -6.89
CA ASN A 115 -31.03 -8.18 -5.61
C ASN A 115 -30.08 -9.17 -4.94
N ALA A 116 -30.18 -9.27 -3.61
CA ALA A 116 -29.32 -10.15 -2.81
C ALA A 116 -29.82 -11.61 -2.77
N LYS A 117 -30.54 -12.12 -3.79
CA LYS A 117 -30.97 -13.52 -3.82
C LYS A 117 -29.85 -14.39 -4.39
N ALA A 118 -29.72 -15.61 -3.86
CA ALA A 118 -28.75 -16.61 -4.31
C ALA A 118 -28.62 -16.74 -5.86
N PRO A 119 -29.71 -16.90 -6.64
CA PRO A 119 -29.60 -16.99 -8.10
C PRO A 119 -29.01 -15.74 -8.76
N THR A 120 -29.30 -14.54 -8.23
CA THR A 120 -28.75 -13.28 -8.75
C THR A 120 -27.27 -13.13 -8.41
N LEU A 121 -26.86 -13.54 -7.20
CA LEU A 121 -25.44 -13.55 -6.81
C LEU A 121 -24.62 -14.55 -7.65
N ILE A 122 -25.16 -15.75 -7.89
CA ILE A 122 -24.51 -16.77 -8.73
C ILE A 122 -24.34 -16.27 -10.16
N ALA A 123 -25.38 -15.65 -10.74
CA ALA A 123 -25.32 -15.10 -12.10
C ALA A 123 -24.22 -14.04 -12.22
N ALA A 124 -24.16 -13.07 -11.30
CA ALA A 124 -23.16 -12.01 -11.32
C ALA A 124 -21.72 -12.53 -11.17
N LEU A 125 -21.49 -13.49 -10.26
CA LEU A 125 -20.17 -14.11 -10.08
C LEU A 125 -19.76 -14.97 -11.28
N THR A 126 -20.71 -15.63 -11.94
CA THR A 126 -20.45 -16.42 -13.15
C THR A 126 -20.11 -15.53 -14.34
N GLU A 127 -20.79 -14.40 -14.48
CA GLU A 127 -20.47 -13.38 -15.48
C GLU A 127 -19.09 -12.79 -15.24
N PHE A 128 -18.78 -12.41 -14.00
CA PHE A 128 -17.46 -11.94 -13.61
C PHE A 128 -16.36 -12.97 -13.90
N LYS A 129 -16.59 -14.25 -13.55
CA LYS A 129 -15.67 -15.35 -13.89
C LYS A 129 -15.40 -15.46 -15.40
N THR A 130 -16.38 -15.17 -16.25
CA THR A 130 -16.22 -15.18 -17.71
C THR A 130 -15.33 -14.04 -18.19
N THR A 131 -15.36 -12.88 -17.52
CA THR A 131 -14.46 -11.76 -17.82
C THR A 131 -13.00 -12.02 -17.46
N LEU A 132 -12.74 -12.86 -16.44
CA LEU A 132 -11.39 -13.27 -16.06
C LEU A 132 -10.73 -14.27 -17.03
N ASN A 133 -11.53 -14.99 -17.82
CA ASN A 133 -11.07 -16.01 -18.76
C ASN A 133 -10.94 -15.50 -20.22
N LYS A 134 -11.17 -14.21 -20.46
CA LYS A 134 -11.01 -13.55 -21.76
C LYS A 134 -9.69 -12.81 -21.84
#